data_AF-B5VUJ4-F1
#
_entry.id   AF-B5VUJ4-F1
#
_cell.length_a   1.000
_cell.length_b   1.000
_cell.length_c   1.000
_cell.angle_alpha   90.00
_cell.angle_beta   90.00
_cell.angle_gamma   90.00
#
_symmetry.space_group_name_H-M   'P 1'
#
loop_
_entity.id
_entity.type
_entity.pdbx_description
1 polymer ?
#
loop_
_entity_poly.entity_id
_entity_poly.type
_entity_poly.pdbx_seq_one_letter_code
_entity_poly.pdbx_strand_id
1 'polypeptide(L)'
;MSAQISPTDCYNYRQRVREFRDRLQSVSSQQELLIISRKFMTVEREDYGIIGDLEVENFQWDLQELSRLFPENYTNPDRLRVCINILLQQQVELRWYADFPRYLNSGSLETDPQLYDLTRSPSCYLLKFSFTPLREGGMYRLINGIQRRMRVWRNHPAGGTVGMKVTECKLEMIALLNQICDRVEGEVGKSIYLQINSIIRTLEHQKHLASLGYWASPRTTHSTGYAADIEREWYYRNDRQLFDAIEQVLEDYQSRSVLNVINEQQVWHICLNPKWIKYYQNSLDTYQQ
;
A
#
# COMPACT_ATOMS: atom_id res chain seq x y z
N MET A 1 -7.38 -14.35 -21.58
CA MET A 1 -8.02 -13.02 -21.62
C MET A 1 -8.78 -12.87 -20.32
N SER A 2 -8.21 -12.16 -19.34
CA SER A 2 -8.91 -11.83 -18.10
C SER A 2 -10.06 -10.88 -18.43
N ALA A 3 -11.30 -11.24 -18.06
CA ALA A 3 -12.45 -10.35 -18.23
C ALA A 3 -12.17 -9.00 -17.54
N GLN A 4 -12.32 -7.90 -18.27
CA GLN A 4 -12.18 -6.55 -17.71
C GLN A 4 -13.24 -6.34 -16.64
N ILE A 5 -12.80 -6.08 -15.41
CA ILE A 5 -13.70 -5.79 -14.30
C ILE A 5 -14.31 -4.41 -14.49
N SER A 6 -15.63 -4.32 -14.32
CA SER A 6 -16.31 -3.04 -14.38
C SER A 6 -16.03 -2.24 -13.11
N PRO A 7 -15.96 -0.90 -13.18
CA PRO A 7 -15.86 -0.06 -11.98
C PRO A 7 -16.98 -0.34 -10.96
N THR A 8 -18.17 -0.70 -11.45
CA THR A 8 -19.33 -1.08 -10.65
C THR A 8 -19.06 -2.32 -9.81
N ASP A 9 -18.41 -3.34 -10.37
CA ASP A 9 -18.07 -4.55 -9.63
C ASP A 9 -17.09 -4.21 -8.50
N CYS A 10 -16.03 -3.44 -8.79
CA CYS A 10 -15.04 -3.04 -7.78
C CYS A 10 -15.71 -2.27 -6.63
N TYR A 11 -16.65 -1.39 -6.96
CA TYR A 11 -17.43 -0.65 -5.98
C TYR A 11 -18.30 -1.57 -5.11
N ASN A 12 -19.06 -2.47 -5.73
CA ASN A 12 -19.92 -3.42 -5.04
C ASN A 12 -19.12 -4.34 -4.11
N TYR A 13 -17.99 -4.88 -4.59
CA TYR A 13 -17.11 -5.71 -3.78
C TYR A 13 -16.60 -4.97 -2.55
N ARG A 14 -16.15 -3.72 -2.70
CA ARG A 14 -15.70 -2.90 -1.55
C ARG A 14 -16.82 -2.64 -0.55
N GLN A 15 -18.05 -2.41 -1.01
CA GLN A 15 -19.20 -2.28 -0.10
C GLN A 15 -19.42 -3.56 0.70
N ARG A 16 -19.42 -4.72 0.04
CA ARG A 16 -19.57 -6.01 0.72
C ARG A 16 -18.44 -6.31 1.69
N VAL A 17 -17.20 -5.94 1.35
CA VAL A 17 -16.06 -6.04 2.27
C VAL A 17 -16.26 -5.15 3.50
N ARG A 18 -16.79 -3.93 3.34
CA ARG A 18 -17.12 -3.04 4.48
C ARG A 18 -18.19 -3.64 5.39
N GLU A 19 -19.29 -4.10 4.82
CA GLU A 19 -20.37 -4.77 5.56
C GLU A 19 -19.85 -6.02 6.28
N PHE A 20 -19.00 -6.80 5.61
CA PHE A 20 -18.39 -7.98 6.18
C PHE A 20 -17.45 -7.65 7.34
N ARG A 21 -16.59 -6.63 7.19
CA ARG A 21 -15.71 -6.14 8.25
C ARG A 21 -16.49 -5.75 9.50
N ASP A 22 -17.64 -5.09 9.34
CA ASP A 22 -18.47 -4.68 10.48
C ASP A 22 -19.07 -5.92 11.18
N ARG A 23 -19.44 -6.96 10.42
CA ARG A 23 -19.84 -8.27 10.97
C ARG A 23 -18.72 -9.01 11.71
N LEU A 24 -17.46 -8.86 11.28
CA LEU A 24 -16.32 -9.50 11.96
C LEU A 24 -16.15 -8.99 13.41
N GLN A 25 -16.62 -7.78 13.73
CA GLN A 25 -16.45 -7.18 15.05
C GLN A 25 -17.15 -7.96 16.17
N SER A 26 -18.23 -8.69 15.86
CA SER A 26 -18.95 -9.50 16.85
C SER A 26 -18.35 -10.90 17.06
N VAL A 27 -17.32 -11.28 16.30
CA VAL A 27 -16.78 -12.64 16.27
C VAL A 27 -15.48 -12.70 17.05
N SER A 28 -15.52 -13.31 18.24
CA SER A 28 -14.35 -13.41 19.13
C SER A 28 -13.49 -14.65 18.89
N SER A 29 -14.04 -15.67 18.21
CA SER A 29 -13.32 -16.93 17.96
C SER A 29 -12.47 -16.84 16.69
N GLN A 30 -11.18 -17.16 16.81
CA GLN A 30 -10.25 -17.25 15.69
C GLN A 30 -10.73 -18.26 14.63
N GLN A 31 -11.18 -19.44 15.06
CA GLN A 31 -11.66 -20.48 14.15
C GLN A 31 -12.91 -20.01 13.40
N GLU A 32 -13.80 -19.29 14.08
CA GLU A 32 -15.00 -18.73 13.46
C GLU A 32 -14.65 -17.65 12.45
N LEU A 33 -13.72 -16.74 12.76
CA LEU A 33 -13.21 -15.73 11.82
C LEU A 33 -12.72 -16.37 10.51
N LEU A 34 -11.93 -17.45 10.60
CA LEU A 34 -11.41 -18.14 9.41
C LEU A 34 -12.52 -18.79 8.58
N ILE A 35 -13.49 -19.43 9.24
CA ILE A 35 -14.63 -20.08 8.57
C ILE A 35 -15.50 -19.06 7.84
N ILE A 36 -15.87 -17.97 8.51
CA ILE A 36 -16.76 -16.96 7.91
C ILE A 36 -16.07 -16.18 6.80
N SER A 37 -14.76 -15.91 6.91
CA SER A 37 -13.99 -15.26 5.84
C SER A 37 -13.83 -16.16 4.62
N ARG A 38 -13.63 -17.47 4.82
CA ARG A 38 -13.65 -18.43 3.71
C ARG A 38 -15.01 -18.44 3.02
N LYS A 39 -16.09 -18.50 3.80
CA LYS A 39 -17.46 -18.50 3.27
C LYS A 39 -17.75 -17.22 2.49
N PHE A 40 -17.34 -16.06 3.01
CA PHE A 40 -17.44 -14.78 2.31
C PHE A 40 -16.77 -14.85 0.93
N MET A 41 -15.50 -15.25 0.86
CA MET A 41 -14.77 -15.35 -0.41
C MET A 41 -15.42 -16.29 -1.43
N THR A 42 -15.95 -17.44 -0.97
CA THR A 42 -16.68 -18.36 -1.84
C THR A 42 -17.95 -17.75 -2.41
N VAL A 43 -18.71 -17.01 -1.60
CA VAL A 43 -19.92 -16.31 -2.07
C VAL A 43 -19.56 -15.18 -3.03
N GLU A 44 -18.57 -14.35 -2.70
CA GLU A 44 -18.16 -13.25 -3.59
C GLU A 44 -17.65 -13.74 -4.95
N ARG A 45 -16.99 -14.90 -4.98
CA ARG A 45 -16.58 -15.56 -6.23
C ARG A 45 -17.80 -15.87 -7.11
N GLU A 46 -18.85 -16.42 -6.51
CA GLU A 46 -20.08 -16.81 -7.22
C GLU A 46 -20.85 -15.58 -7.73
N ASP A 47 -20.80 -14.47 -6.99
CA ASP A 47 -21.62 -13.29 -7.26
C ASP A 47 -20.96 -12.24 -8.19
N TYR A 48 -19.63 -12.06 -8.17
CA TYR A 48 -19.02 -10.84 -8.73
C TYR A 48 -17.91 -11.00 -9.77
N GLY A 49 -17.38 -12.21 -10.05
CA GLY A 49 -16.33 -12.40 -11.08
C GLY A 49 -15.02 -11.60 -10.89
N ILE A 50 -14.93 -10.80 -9.81
CA ILE A 50 -13.72 -10.12 -9.33
C ILE A 50 -12.78 -11.12 -8.69
N ILE A 51 -13.36 -12.07 -7.96
CA ILE A 51 -12.66 -13.19 -7.34
C ILE A 51 -12.89 -14.39 -8.27
N GLY A 52 -11.84 -14.84 -8.94
CA GLY A 52 -11.84 -16.13 -9.62
C GLY A 52 -11.51 -17.26 -8.64
N ASP A 53 -11.54 -18.50 -9.14
CA ASP A 53 -11.19 -19.68 -8.34
C ASP A 53 -9.77 -19.57 -7.77
N LEU A 54 -8.84 -19.05 -8.56
CA LEU A 54 -7.46 -18.84 -8.16
C LEU A 54 -7.37 -17.87 -6.98
N GLU A 55 -8.14 -16.79 -6.96
CA GLU A 55 -8.16 -15.80 -5.89
C GLU A 55 -8.72 -16.37 -4.57
N VAL A 56 -9.72 -17.26 -4.62
CA VAL A 56 -10.21 -17.97 -3.41
C VAL A 56 -9.14 -18.89 -2.84
N GLU A 57 -8.48 -19.68 -3.69
CA GLU A 57 -7.38 -20.56 -3.28
C GLU A 57 -6.20 -19.77 -2.72
N ASN A 58 -5.83 -18.67 -3.39
CA ASN A 58 -4.76 -17.78 -2.96
C ASN A 58 -5.07 -17.13 -1.62
N PHE A 59 -6.31 -16.70 -1.37
CA PHE A 59 -6.70 -16.12 -0.08
C PHE A 59 -6.58 -17.13 1.06
N GLN A 60 -6.96 -18.40 0.83
CA GLN A 60 -6.78 -19.46 1.81
C GLN A 60 -5.31 -19.78 2.05
N TRP A 61 -4.51 -19.82 0.98
CA TRP A 61 -3.09 -20.05 1.07
C TRP A 61 -2.39 -18.92 1.82
N ASP A 62 -2.72 -17.66 1.51
CA ASP A 62 -2.22 -16.48 2.20
C ASP A 62 -2.56 -16.59 3.70
N LEU A 63 -3.82 -16.86 4.08
CA LEU A 63 -4.18 -17.03 5.51
C LEU A 63 -3.41 -18.15 6.21
N GLN A 64 -3.17 -19.27 5.55
CA GLN A 64 -2.38 -20.37 6.12
C GLN A 64 -0.90 -20.00 6.22
N GLU A 65 -0.33 -19.36 5.20
CA GLU A 65 1.05 -18.92 5.23
C GLU A 65 1.25 -17.85 6.33
N LEU A 66 0.30 -16.94 6.49
CA LEU A 66 0.29 -15.93 7.54
C LEU A 66 0.20 -16.55 8.93
N SER A 67 -0.57 -17.64 9.09
CA SER A 67 -0.58 -18.38 10.36
C SER A 67 0.78 -18.95 10.73
N ARG A 68 1.55 -19.38 9.72
CA ARG A 68 2.89 -19.95 9.88
C ARG A 68 3.94 -18.88 10.13
N LEU A 69 3.87 -17.77 9.40
CA LEU A 69 4.84 -16.68 9.47
C LEU A 69 4.60 -15.76 10.68
N PHE A 70 3.36 -15.65 11.15
CA PHE A 70 2.97 -14.72 12.21
C PHE A 70 2.04 -15.35 13.26
N PRO A 71 2.49 -16.39 13.99
CA PRO A 71 1.64 -17.10 14.94
C PRO A 71 0.98 -16.16 15.96
N GLU A 72 1.71 -15.17 16.48
CA GLU A 72 1.16 -14.19 17.45
C GLU A 72 0.07 -13.28 16.86
N ASN A 73 0.22 -12.85 15.60
CA ASN A 73 -0.80 -12.05 14.91
C ASN A 73 -2.02 -12.89 14.55
N TYR A 74 -1.82 -14.20 14.34
CA TYR A 74 -2.86 -15.14 13.99
C TYR A 74 -3.67 -15.61 15.21
N THR A 75 -3.05 -15.67 16.40
CA THR A 75 -3.70 -16.03 17.67
C THR A 75 -4.46 -14.89 18.32
N ASN A 76 -4.23 -13.64 17.92
CA ASN A 76 -4.97 -12.48 18.42
C ASN A 76 -6.15 -12.17 17.49
N PRO A 77 -7.42 -12.29 17.93
CA PRO A 77 -8.59 -12.06 17.09
C PRO A 77 -8.63 -10.66 16.46
N ASP A 78 -8.23 -9.61 17.19
CA ASP A 78 -8.26 -8.23 16.68
C ASP A 78 -7.24 -8.05 15.55
N ARG A 79 -6.03 -8.61 15.71
CA ARG A 79 -5.01 -8.60 14.65
C ARG A 79 -5.43 -9.44 13.45
N LEU A 80 -6.06 -10.59 13.68
CA LEU A 80 -6.56 -11.44 12.60
C LEU A 80 -7.67 -10.75 11.79
N ARG A 81 -8.61 -10.05 12.44
CA ARG A 81 -9.65 -9.27 11.73
C ARG A 81 -9.03 -8.22 10.79
N VAL A 82 -7.99 -7.54 11.26
CA VAL A 82 -7.25 -6.56 10.44
C VAL A 82 -6.59 -7.23 9.26
N CYS A 83 -5.91 -8.37 9.48
CA CYS A 83 -5.27 -9.14 8.41
C CYS A 83 -6.28 -9.57 7.35
N ILE A 84 -7.41 -10.14 7.77
CA ILE A 84 -8.52 -10.53 6.89
C ILE A 84 -8.99 -9.32 6.08
N ASN A 85 -9.25 -8.19 6.74
CA ASN A 85 -9.73 -6.98 6.08
C ASN A 85 -8.74 -6.43 5.04
N ILE A 86 -7.42 -6.50 5.31
CA ILE A 86 -6.40 -6.11 4.34
C ILE A 86 -6.39 -7.08 3.15
N LEU A 87 -6.35 -8.39 3.38
CA LEU A 87 -6.33 -9.40 2.31
C LEU A 87 -7.56 -9.34 1.40
N LEU A 88 -8.74 -9.07 1.96
CA LEU A 88 -9.96 -8.88 1.18
C LEU A 88 -9.83 -7.64 0.30
N GLN A 89 -9.43 -6.49 0.84
CA GLN A 89 -9.27 -5.28 0.04
C GLN A 89 -8.17 -5.41 -1.03
N GLN A 90 -7.13 -6.21 -0.78
CA GLN A 90 -6.05 -6.49 -1.74
C GLN A 90 -6.51 -7.28 -2.97
N GLN A 91 -7.63 -8.01 -2.92
CA GLN A 91 -8.13 -8.80 -4.07
C GLN A 91 -8.35 -7.94 -5.31
N VAL A 92 -8.80 -6.69 -5.13
CA VAL A 92 -8.96 -5.73 -6.23
C VAL A 92 -7.64 -5.50 -6.94
N GLU A 93 -6.56 -5.33 -6.19
CA GLU A 93 -5.24 -5.02 -6.73
C GLU A 93 -4.58 -6.24 -7.37
N LEU A 94 -4.70 -7.42 -6.73
CA LEU A 94 -4.22 -8.68 -7.29
C LEU A 94 -4.81 -8.91 -8.67
N ARG A 95 -6.07 -8.54 -8.83
CA ARG A 95 -6.78 -8.70 -10.07
C ARG A 95 -6.46 -7.62 -11.10
N TRP A 96 -6.30 -6.37 -10.69
CA TRP A 96 -5.79 -5.30 -11.57
C TRP A 96 -4.40 -5.63 -12.15
N TYR A 97 -3.56 -6.25 -11.33
CA TYR A 97 -2.16 -6.51 -11.65
C TYR A 97 -1.83 -7.99 -11.88
N ALA A 98 -2.83 -8.82 -12.17
CA ALA A 98 -2.65 -10.27 -12.31
C ALA A 98 -1.60 -10.62 -13.39
N ASP A 99 -1.62 -9.88 -14.50
CA ASP A 99 -0.77 -10.11 -15.66
C ASP A 99 0.45 -9.16 -15.72
N PHE A 100 0.67 -8.34 -14.68
CA PHE A 100 1.78 -7.39 -14.65
C PHE A 100 3.07 -8.06 -14.18
N PRO A 101 4.23 -7.67 -14.75
CA PRO A 101 5.52 -8.13 -14.25
C PRO A 101 5.73 -7.65 -12.81
N ARG A 102 6.45 -8.46 -12.02
CA ARG A 102 6.78 -8.17 -10.63
C ARG A 102 8.29 -8.16 -10.44
N TYR A 103 8.80 -7.20 -9.68
CA TYR A 103 10.20 -7.13 -9.28
C TYR A 103 10.52 -8.23 -8.27
N LEU A 104 11.34 -9.17 -8.68
CA LEU A 104 11.68 -10.33 -7.85
C LEU A 104 12.72 -9.96 -6.78
N ASN A 105 13.73 -9.18 -7.16
CA ASN A 105 14.90 -8.83 -6.36
C ASN A 105 15.49 -7.47 -6.82
N SER A 106 16.57 -7.03 -6.18
CA SER A 106 17.24 -5.75 -6.51
C SER A 106 17.77 -5.73 -7.95
N GLY A 107 18.34 -6.83 -8.45
CA GLY A 107 18.82 -6.91 -9.83
C GLY A 107 17.72 -6.68 -10.87
N SER A 108 16.47 -7.04 -10.56
CA SER A 108 15.32 -6.75 -11.43
C SER A 108 15.04 -5.25 -11.56
N LEU A 109 15.38 -4.46 -10.54
CA LEU A 109 15.20 -3.01 -10.52
C LEU A 109 16.30 -2.32 -11.34
N GLU A 110 17.55 -2.73 -11.14
CA GLU A 110 18.72 -2.17 -11.85
C GLU A 110 18.60 -2.28 -13.37
N THR A 111 17.92 -3.32 -13.86
CA THR A 111 17.73 -3.56 -15.29
C THR A 111 16.53 -2.85 -15.90
N ASP A 112 15.64 -2.23 -15.11
CA ASP A 112 14.44 -1.58 -15.62
C ASP A 112 14.71 -0.10 -15.95
N PRO A 113 14.81 0.28 -17.24
CA PRO A 113 15.14 1.65 -17.64
C PRO A 113 14.00 2.64 -17.38
N GLN A 114 12.81 2.17 -17.01
CA GLN A 114 11.65 3.03 -16.72
C GLN A 114 11.60 3.48 -15.25
N LEU A 115 12.53 3.01 -14.42
CA LEU A 115 12.62 3.42 -13.03
C LEU A 115 13.45 4.69 -12.87
N TYR A 116 12.94 5.59 -12.04
CA TYR A 116 13.60 6.82 -11.63
C TYR A 116 14.04 6.70 -10.17
N ASP A 117 15.31 6.96 -9.89
CA ASP A 117 15.81 7.02 -8.51
C ASP A 117 15.48 8.38 -7.88
N LEU A 118 14.63 8.35 -6.85
CA LEU A 118 14.22 9.54 -6.10
C LEU A 118 15.39 10.25 -5.40
N THR A 119 16.54 9.59 -5.21
CA THR A 119 17.72 10.21 -4.59
C THR A 119 18.62 10.94 -5.58
N ARG A 120 18.31 10.89 -6.87
CA ARG A 120 19.08 11.55 -7.92
C ARG A 120 19.15 13.06 -7.68
N SER A 121 20.36 13.62 -7.79
CA SER A 121 20.61 15.05 -7.64
C SER A 121 21.48 15.57 -8.80
N PRO A 122 21.05 16.65 -9.51
CA PRO A 122 19.75 17.31 -9.40
C PRO A 122 18.61 16.37 -9.84
N SER A 123 17.42 16.58 -9.28
CA SER A 123 16.24 15.83 -9.72
C SER A 123 15.71 16.44 -11.03
N CYS A 124 15.35 15.62 -12.01
CA CYS A 124 14.67 16.07 -13.24
C CYS A 124 13.18 16.38 -13.01
N TYR A 125 12.65 15.92 -11.87
CA TYR A 125 11.24 16.07 -11.52
C TYR A 125 11.11 16.73 -10.15
N LEU A 126 10.11 17.59 -10.00
CA LEU A 126 9.71 18.14 -8.72
C LEU A 126 9.16 17.02 -7.83
N LEU A 127 9.63 16.94 -6.59
CA LEU A 127 9.10 16.02 -5.58
C LEU A 127 8.37 16.84 -4.51
N LYS A 128 7.03 16.82 -4.53
CA LYS A 128 6.18 17.51 -3.53
C LYS A 128 5.88 16.65 -2.31
N PHE A 129 6.47 15.46 -2.23
CA PHE A 129 6.38 14.55 -1.10
C PHE A 129 7.77 14.34 -0.48
N SER A 130 7.77 13.86 0.75
CA SER A 130 8.98 13.53 1.50
C SER A 130 9.14 12.02 1.64
N PHE A 131 10.38 11.55 1.66
CA PHE A 131 10.72 10.16 1.95
C PHE A 131 12.04 10.12 2.72
N THR A 132 12.27 9.05 3.48
CA THR A 132 13.53 8.85 4.20
C THR A 132 14.22 7.61 3.62
N PRO A 133 15.34 7.74 2.88
CA PRO A 133 16.03 6.58 2.34
C PRO A 133 16.62 5.73 3.47
N LEU A 134 16.45 4.41 3.39
CA LEU A 134 17.08 3.44 4.28
C LEU A 134 18.39 2.97 3.63
N ARG A 135 19.53 3.46 4.13
CA ARG A 135 20.85 3.00 3.69
C ARG A 135 21.27 1.77 4.48
N GLU A 136 21.66 0.70 3.78
CA GLU A 136 22.17 -0.53 4.39
C GLU A 136 23.71 -0.50 4.54
N GLY A 137 24.22 -1.03 5.67
CA GLY A 137 25.64 -1.03 6.02
C GLY A 137 25.89 -0.74 7.51
N GLY A 138 26.98 -1.26 8.08
CA GLY A 138 27.24 -1.18 9.54
C GLY A 138 27.26 0.25 10.08
N MET A 139 27.99 1.15 9.41
CA MET A 139 28.02 2.58 9.77
C MET A 139 26.68 3.28 9.54
N TYR A 140 25.96 2.93 8.47
CA TYR A 140 24.66 3.52 8.17
C TYR A 140 23.57 3.10 9.16
N ARG A 141 23.62 1.90 9.73
CA ARG A 141 22.69 1.50 10.81
C ARG A 141 22.80 2.42 12.03
N LEU A 142 24.01 2.78 12.43
CA LEU A 142 24.24 3.72 13.53
C LEU A 142 23.72 5.12 13.19
N ILE A 143 24.04 5.61 11.99
CA ILE A 143 23.57 6.92 11.49
C ILE A 143 22.04 6.95 11.41
N ASN A 144 21.41 5.92 10.83
CA ASN A 144 19.96 5.80 10.74
C ASN A 144 19.31 5.77 12.13
N GLY A 145 19.93 5.11 13.11
CA GLY A 145 19.48 5.11 14.49
C GLY A 145 19.51 6.50 15.14
N ILE A 146 20.58 7.25 14.92
CA ILE A 146 20.70 8.64 15.40
C ILE A 146 19.69 9.54 14.68
N GLN A 147 19.59 9.45 13.35
CA GLN A 147 18.64 10.22 12.57
C GLN A 147 17.19 9.92 12.97
N ARG A 148 16.86 8.65 13.26
CA ARG A 148 15.53 8.27 13.76
C ARG A 148 15.26 8.90 15.13
N ARG A 149 16.22 8.86 16.06
CA ARG A 149 16.08 9.55 17.35
C ARG A 149 15.89 11.06 17.19
N MET A 150 16.63 11.69 16.29
CA MET A 150 16.45 13.11 15.98
C MET A 150 15.07 13.40 15.36
N ARG A 151 14.58 12.54 14.47
CA ARG A 151 13.23 12.66 13.89
C ARG A 151 12.13 12.52 14.95
N VAL A 152 12.24 11.53 15.83
CA VAL A 152 11.32 11.37 16.98
C VAL A 152 11.36 12.60 17.87
N TRP A 153 12.56 13.10 18.21
CA TRP A 153 12.71 14.31 19.02
C TRP A 153 12.10 15.56 18.35
N ARG A 154 12.19 15.66 17.02
CA ARG A 154 11.56 16.73 16.23
C ARG A 154 10.08 16.51 15.93
N ASN A 155 9.47 15.45 16.47
CA ASN A 155 8.13 15.02 16.14
C ASN A 155 7.87 14.95 14.62
N HIS A 156 8.80 14.38 13.86
CA HIS A 156 8.69 14.29 12.40
C HIS A 156 7.86 13.05 11.98
N PRO A 157 7.07 13.12 10.88
CA PRO A 157 6.29 11.98 10.36
C PRO A 157 7.10 10.68 10.19
N ALA A 158 8.30 10.75 9.60
CA ALA A 158 9.24 9.62 9.53
C ALA A 158 9.92 9.19 10.86
N GLY A 159 9.43 9.64 12.02
CA GLY A 159 9.98 9.25 13.33
C GLY A 159 9.71 7.79 13.67
N GLY A 160 8.52 7.31 13.32
CA GLY A 160 8.10 5.92 13.54
C GLY A 160 8.65 4.93 12.51
N THR A 161 9.07 5.41 11.34
CA THR A 161 9.27 4.58 10.14
C THR A 161 10.70 4.04 10.06
N VAL A 162 10.86 2.88 9.43
CA VAL A 162 12.19 2.28 9.17
C VAL A 162 12.90 3.02 8.03
N GLY A 163 12.15 3.67 7.14
CA GLY A 163 12.63 4.30 5.93
C GLY A 163 12.40 3.43 4.68
N MET A 164 12.56 4.06 3.52
CA MET A 164 12.35 3.50 2.19
C MET A 164 13.63 2.81 1.71
N LYS A 165 13.60 1.48 1.62
CA LYS A 165 14.75 0.67 1.17
C LYS A 165 15.04 0.81 -0.32
N VAL A 166 13.99 0.82 -1.14
CA VAL A 166 14.06 0.96 -2.60
C VAL A 166 13.60 2.36 -2.95
N THR A 167 14.50 3.20 -3.47
CA THR A 167 14.21 4.61 -3.80
C THR A 167 13.85 4.80 -5.26
N GLU A 168 13.93 3.74 -6.05
CA GLU A 168 13.45 3.66 -7.40
C GLU A 168 11.91 3.67 -7.43
N CYS A 169 11.35 4.40 -8.39
CA CYS A 169 9.91 4.43 -8.64
C CYS A 169 9.59 4.60 -10.13
N LYS A 170 8.38 4.18 -10.52
CA LYS A 170 7.80 4.54 -11.82
C LYS A 170 7.47 6.04 -11.84
N LEU A 171 7.70 6.71 -12.97
CA LEU A 171 7.46 8.15 -13.09
C LEU A 171 5.98 8.49 -12.86
N GLU A 172 5.06 7.63 -13.29
CA GLU A 172 3.62 7.79 -13.07
C GLU A 172 3.27 7.90 -11.58
N MET A 173 4.03 7.21 -10.71
CA MET A 173 3.85 7.33 -9.27
C MET A 173 4.33 8.68 -8.73
N ILE A 174 5.37 9.29 -9.31
CA ILE A 174 5.80 10.65 -8.95
C ILE A 174 4.67 11.64 -9.27
N ALA A 175 4.11 11.56 -10.49
CA ALA A 175 3.02 12.43 -10.92
C ALA A 175 1.77 12.26 -10.04
N LEU A 176 1.38 11.01 -9.75
CA LEU A 176 0.28 10.71 -8.83
C LEU A 176 0.52 11.29 -7.44
N LEU A 177 1.67 11.02 -6.82
CA LEU A 177 1.97 11.45 -5.46
C LEU A 177 2.06 12.97 -5.35
N ASN A 178 2.63 13.65 -6.35
CA ASN A 178 2.61 15.10 -6.42
C ASN A 178 1.18 15.66 -6.55
N GLN A 179 0.34 15.06 -7.39
CA GLN A 179 -1.05 15.49 -7.53
C GLN A 179 -1.84 15.27 -6.24
N ILE A 180 -1.61 14.17 -5.51
CA ILE A 180 -2.21 13.97 -4.19
C ILE A 180 -1.77 15.09 -3.24
N CYS A 181 -0.48 15.45 -3.23
CA CYS A 181 0.00 16.57 -2.42
C CYS A 181 -0.72 17.87 -2.79
N ASP A 182 -0.80 18.21 -4.08
CA ASP A 182 -1.49 19.42 -4.57
C ASP A 182 -2.96 19.50 -4.12
N ARG A 183 -3.66 18.36 -4.15
CA ARG A 183 -5.04 18.29 -3.69
C ARG A 183 -5.15 18.47 -2.18
N VAL A 184 -4.28 17.82 -1.41
CA VAL A 184 -4.26 17.98 0.05
C VAL A 184 -3.92 19.43 0.42
N GLU A 185 -2.92 20.05 -0.24
CA GLU A 185 -2.59 21.48 -0.07
C GLU A 185 -3.81 22.37 -0.33
N GLY A 186 -4.60 22.06 -1.36
CA GLY A 186 -5.85 22.75 -1.67
C GLY A 186 -6.90 22.65 -0.55
N GLU A 187 -7.05 21.48 0.07
CA GLU A 187 -7.98 21.28 1.20
C GLU A 187 -7.51 21.98 2.49
N VAL A 188 -6.19 22.00 2.78
CA VAL A 188 -5.66 22.58 4.02
C VAL A 188 -5.25 24.05 3.91
N GLY A 189 -5.10 24.59 2.70
CA GLY A 189 -4.71 25.97 2.43
C GLY A 189 -3.25 26.30 2.78
N LYS A 190 -2.38 25.31 2.89
CA LYS A 190 -0.94 25.47 3.18
C LYS A 190 -0.13 24.42 2.43
N SER A 191 1.14 24.73 2.16
CA SER A 191 2.03 23.74 1.52
C SER A 191 2.33 22.58 2.47
N ILE A 192 2.35 21.36 1.92
CA ILE A 192 2.56 20.11 2.65
C ILE A 192 3.50 19.20 1.88
N TYR A 193 4.19 18.32 2.62
CA TYR A 193 4.96 17.23 2.05
C TYR A 193 4.49 15.94 2.70
N LEU A 194 3.74 15.12 1.96
CA LEU A 194 3.31 13.81 2.47
C LEU A 194 4.52 12.92 2.70
N GLN A 195 4.54 12.21 3.82
CA GLN A 195 5.60 11.25 4.11
C GLN A 195 5.28 9.91 3.45
N ILE A 196 6.07 9.56 2.44
CA ILE A 196 5.99 8.27 1.73
C ILE A 196 6.99 7.30 2.36
N ASN A 197 6.49 6.15 2.77
CA ASN A 197 7.25 5.12 3.48
C ASN A 197 7.81 4.06 2.54
N SER A 198 7.10 3.77 1.45
CA SER A 198 7.49 2.77 0.47
C SER A 198 6.77 3.01 -0.86
N ILE A 199 7.42 2.71 -1.98
CA ILE A 199 6.77 2.64 -3.31
C ILE A 199 6.99 1.26 -3.90
N ILE A 200 8.25 0.89 -4.15
CA ILE A 200 8.59 -0.45 -4.62
C ILE A 200 9.02 -1.33 -3.44
N ARG A 201 8.53 -2.58 -3.41
CA ARG A 201 9.06 -3.67 -2.59
C ARG A 201 9.20 -4.89 -3.47
N THR A 202 10.43 -5.41 -3.58
CA THR A 202 10.67 -6.66 -4.31
C THR A 202 10.04 -7.83 -3.57
N LEU A 203 9.73 -8.92 -4.28
CA LEU A 203 9.21 -10.13 -3.64
C LEU A 203 10.18 -10.70 -2.60
N GLU A 204 11.50 -10.61 -2.85
CA GLU A 204 12.53 -10.97 -1.87
C GLU A 204 12.47 -10.10 -0.61
N HIS A 205 12.36 -8.77 -0.76
CA HIS A 205 12.24 -7.87 0.39
C HIS A 205 10.95 -8.16 1.17
N GLN A 206 9.85 -8.43 0.47
CA GLN A 206 8.58 -8.79 1.08
C GLN A 206 8.70 -10.08 1.91
N LYS A 207 9.33 -11.13 1.35
CA LYS A 207 9.62 -12.38 2.07
C LYS A 207 10.54 -12.15 3.27
N HIS A 208 11.52 -11.26 3.15
CA HIS A 208 12.41 -10.91 4.25
C HIS A 208 11.65 -10.20 5.38
N LEU A 209 10.84 -9.19 5.06
CA LEU A 209 9.98 -8.52 6.05
C LEU A 209 9.04 -9.52 6.73
N ALA A 210 8.49 -10.46 5.96
CA ALA A 210 7.65 -11.51 6.49
C ALA A 210 8.42 -12.42 7.47
N SER A 211 9.67 -12.79 7.15
CA SER A 211 10.54 -13.55 8.05
C SER A 211 10.91 -12.81 9.35
N LEU A 212 10.80 -11.47 9.36
CA LEU A 212 11.05 -10.63 10.53
C LEU A 212 9.79 -10.37 11.37
N GLY A 213 8.64 -10.94 11.01
CA GLY A 213 7.40 -10.76 11.76
C GLY A 213 6.55 -9.54 11.32
N TYR A 214 6.96 -8.82 10.25
CA TYR A 214 6.14 -7.75 9.67
C TYR A 214 5.05 -8.30 8.77
N TRP A 215 3.86 -7.71 8.83
CA TRP A 215 2.77 -8.01 7.89
C TRP A 215 3.21 -7.67 6.46
N ALA A 216 3.61 -8.70 5.72
CA ALA A 216 4.16 -8.57 4.38
C ALA A 216 3.66 -9.72 3.51
N SER A 217 2.42 -9.62 3.03
CA SER A 217 1.87 -10.62 2.10
C SER A 217 2.76 -10.75 0.86
N PRO A 218 3.15 -11.97 0.45
CA PRO A 218 3.99 -12.19 -0.73
C PRO A 218 3.34 -11.73 -2.03
N ARG A 219 2.02 -11.48 -2.02
CA ARG A 219 1.27 -11.03 -3.20
C ARG A 219 1.11 -9.52 -3.30
N THR A 220 1.86 -8.74 -2.53
CA THR A 220 1.83 -7.27 -2.55
C THR A 220 1.98 -6.67 -3.97
N THR A 221 1.23 -5.60 -4.23
CA THR A 221 1.32 -4.79 -5.46
C THR A 221 2.46 -3.79 -5.44
N HIS A 222 3.15 -3.60 -4.30
CA HIS A 222 4.45 -2.91 -4.30
C HIS A 222 5.46 -3.54 -5.25
N SER A 223 5.34 -4.84 -5.52
CA SER A 223 6.21 -5.55 -6.46
C SER A 223 5.97 -5.19 -7.92
N THR A 224 4.88 -4.50 -8.27
CA THR A 224 4.61 -4.01 -9.64
C THR A 224 5.11 -2.59 -9.85
N GLY A 225 5.42 -1.88 -8.77
CA GLY A 225 5.87 -0.49 -8.76
C GLY A 225 4.77 0.56 -8.92
N TYR A 226 3.50 0.16 -8.80
CA TYR A 226 2.34 1.05 -8.88
C TYR A 226 1.59 1.20 -7.55
N ALA A 227 2.23 0.84 -6.43
CA ALA A 227 1.69 1.02 -5.10
C ALA A 227 2.57 1.95 -4.26
N ALA A 228 2.02 2.55 -3.21
CA ALA A 228 2.76 3.34 -2.25
C ALA A 228 2.14 3.27 -0.86
N ASP A 229 2.97 3.37 0.17
CA ASP A 229 2.54 3.49 1.55
C ASP A 229 2.77 4.92 2.02
N ILE A 230 1.68 5.59 2.41
CA ILE A 230 1.69 6.93 2.98
C ILE A 230 1.60 6.80 4.50
N GLU A 231 2.48 7.49 5.22
CA GLU A 231 2.41 7.58 6.68
C GLU A 231 1.00 7.97 7.12
N ARG A 232 0.44 7.28 8.12
CA ARG A 232 -0.91 7.54 8.63
C ARG A 232 -0.92 7.82 10.12
N GLU A 233 -0.28 6.93 10.88
CA GLU A 233 -0.38 6.95 12.34
C GLU A 233 0.16 8.25 12.94
N TRP A 234 1.26 8.78 12.39
CA TRP A 234 1.78 10.06 12.85
C TRP A 234 0.77 11.19 12.64
N TYR A 235 0.15 11.31 11.46
CA TYR A 235 -0.84 12.37 11.19
C TYR A 235 -2.05 12.22 12.10
N TYR A 236 -2.56 10.99 12.29
CA TYR A 236 -3.67 10.71 13.19
C TYR A 236 -3.42 11.23 14.61
N ARG A 237 -2.20 11.04 15.12
CA ARG A 237 -1.83 11.44 16.48
C ARG A 237 -1.41 12.91 16.64
N ASN A 238 -0.87 13.53 15.59
CA ASN A 238 -0.16 14.81 15.72
C ASN A 238 -0.75 15.95 14.88
N ASP A 239 -1.42 15.66 13.77
CA ASP A 239 -2.02 16.67 12.89
C ASP A 239 -3.35 16.15 12.36
N ARG A 240 -4.39 16.24 13.19
CA ARG A 240 -5.70 15.69 12.88
C ARG A 240 -6.35 16.35 11.66
N GLN A 241 -6.14 17.65 11.49
CA GLN A 241 -6.63 18.38 10.33
C GLN A 241 -6.01 17.83 9.03
N LEU A 242 -4.68 17.64 9.02
CA LEU A 242 -4.01 17.07 7.86
C LEU A 242 -4.41 15.60 7.64
N PHE A 243 -4.57 14.82 8.72
CA PHE A 243 -5.08 13.45 8.63
C PHE A 243 -6.44 13.39 7.92
N ASP A 244 -7.41 14.20 8.36
CA ASP A 244 -8.77 14.20 7.79
C ASP A 244 -8.74 14.66 6.31
N ALA A 245 -7.91 15.65 5.97
CA ALA A 245 -7.73 16.11 4.58
C ALA A 245 -7.11 15.05 3.67
N ILE A 246 -6.09 14.32 4.14
CA ILE A 246 -5.49 13.20 3.40
C ILE A 246 -6.53 12.11 3.19
N GLU A 247 -7.26 11.73 4.24
CA GLU A 247 -8.29 10.70 4.18
C GLU A 247 -9.37 11.05 3.15
N GLN A 248 -9.90 12.28 3.19
CA GLN A 248 -10.90 12.77 2.22
C GLN A 248 -10.39 12.72 0.77
N VAL A 249 -9.15 13.16 0.52
CA VAL A 249 -8.55 13.14 -0.83
C VAL A 249 -8.40 11.70 -1.33
N LEU A 250 -7.90 10.79 -0.48
CA LEU A 250 -7.71 9.38 -0.83
C LEU A 250 -9.05 8.67 -1.06
N GLU A 251 -10.07 8.95 -0.24
CA GLU A 251 -11.44 8.42 -0.41
C GLU A 251 -12.06 8.87 -1.74
N ASP A 252 -11.84 10.12 -2.15
CA ASP A 252 -12.29 10.60 -3.47
C ASP A 252 -11.58 9.89 -4.62
N TYR A 253 -10.27 9.65 -4.52
CA TYR A 253 -9.56 8.83 -5.52
C TYR A 253 -10.10 7.40 -5.58
N GLN A 254 -10.44 6.81 -4.43
CA GLN A 254 -11.02 5.48 -4.35
C GLN A 254 -12.43 5.41 -4.94
N SER A 255 -13.28 6.41 -4.67
CA SER A 255 -14.65 6.49 -5.16
C SER A 255 -14.71 6.59 -6.69
N ARG A 256 -13.75 7.31 -7.28
CA ARG A 256 -13.56 7.42 -8.75
C ARG A 256 -12.80 6.24 -9.36
N SER A 257 -12.47 5.22 -8.57
CA SER A 257 -11.72 4.03 -8.99
C SER A 257 -10.36 4.34 -9.62
N VAL A 258 -9.74 5.45 -9.22
CA VAL A 258 -8.37 5.80 -9.62
C VAL A 258 -7.37 5.04 -8.76
N LEU A 259 -7.63 4.96 -7.45
CA LEU A 259 -6.82 4.23 -6.49
C LEU A 259 -7.62 3.09 -5.88
N ASN A 260 -6.93 2.01 -5.49
CA ASN A 260 -7.34 1.24 -4.34
C ASN A 260 -6.65 1.85 -3.12
N VAL A 261 -7.40 2.06 -2.04
CA VAL A 261 -6.87 2.62 -0.79
C VAL A 261 -7.22 1.64 0.32
N ILE A 262 -6.20 1.18 1.03
CA ILE A 262 -6.33 0.23 2.14
C ILE A 262 -5.75 0.88 3.38
N ASN A 263 -6.56 0.94 4.43
CA ASN A 263 -6.09 1.36 5.75
C ASN A 263 -5.39 0.17 6.43
N GLU A 264 -4.05 0.20 6.49
CA GLU A 264 -3.23 -0.79 7.18
C GLU A 264 -2.85 -0.34 8.61
N GLN A 265 -3.66 0.57 9.19
CA GLN A 265 -3.48 1.26 10.47
C GLN A 265 -2.30 2.23 10.48
N GLN A 266 -1.08 1.71 10.31
CA GLN A 266 0.14 2.51 10.36
C GLN A 266 0.33 3.38 9.12
N VAL A 267 -0.16 2.89 7.99
CA VAL A 267 -0.06 3.54 6.68
C VAL A 267 -1.40 3.47 5.96
N TRP A 268 -1.63 4.43 5.07
CA TRP A 268 -2.53 4.22 3.95
C TRP A 268 -1.74 3.56 2.83
N HIS A 269 -2.07 2.32 2.51
CA HIS A 269 -1.60 1.67 1.31
C HIS A 269 -2.45 2.14 0.13
N ILE A 270 -1.81 2.61 -0.93
CA ILE A 270 -2.48 3.01 -2.16
C ILE A 270 -1.94 2.19 -3.33
N CYS A 271 -2.81 1.86 -4.27
CA CYS A 271 -2.44 1.16 -5.49
C CYS A 271 -3.15 1.82 -6.69
N LEU A 272 -2.38 2.25 -7.69
CA LEU A 272 -2.90 2.89 -8.88
C LEU A 272 -3.70 1.90 -9.72
N ASN A 273 -4.84 2.31 -10.25
CA ASN A 273 -5.56 1.49 -11.22
C ASN A 273 -4.85 1.56 -12.58
N PRO A 274 -4.54 0.41 -13.22
CA PRO A 274 -3.86 0.38 -14.53
C PRO A 274 -4.48 1.25 -15.61
N LYS A 275 -5.81 1.47 -15.57
CA LYS A 275 -6.52 2.35 -16.52
C LYS A 275 -6.04 3.81 -16.48
N TRP A 276 -5.41 4.24 -15.39
CA TRP A 276 -4.93 5.60 -15.16
C TRP A 276 -3.42 5.77 -15.35
N ILE A 277 -2.66 4.70 -15.60
CA ILE A 277 -1.21 4.77 -15.82
C ILE A 277 -0.88 5.76 -16.94
N LYS A 278 -1.53 5.62 -18.11
CA LYS A 278 -1.29 6.50 -19.26
C LYS A 278 -1.64 7.97 -18.97
N TYR A 279 -2.67 8.21 -18.15
CA TYR A 279 -3.02 9.56 -17.74
C TYR A 279 -1.88 10.19 -16.92
N TYR A 280 -1.37 9.46 -15.92
CA TYR A 280 -0.29 9.97 -15.07
C TYR A 280 1.03 10.11 -15.82
N GLN A 281 1.32 9.20 -16.75
CA GLN A 281 2.45 9.29 -17.66
C GLN A 281 2.41 10.60 -18.47
N ASN A 282 1.24 10.96 -19.01
CA ASN A 282 1.08 12.20 -19.78
C ASN A 282 1.07 13.47 -18.91
N SER A 283 0.82 13.34 -17.60
CA SER A 283 0.83 14.49 -16.68
C SER A 283 2.23 14.86 -16.17
N LEU A 284 3.26 14.08 -16.50
CA LEU A 284 4.63 14.27 -16.01
C LEU A 284 5.23 15.63 -16.36
N ASP A 285 4.90 16.16 -17.54
CA ASP A 285 5.38 17.46 -18.00
C ASP A 285 5.00 18.60 -17.04
N THR A 286 3.93 18.43 -16.26
CA THR A 286 3.52 19.40 -15.22
C THR A 286 4.51 19.47 -14.05
N TYR A 287 5.31 18.42 -13.86
CA TYR A 287 6.23 18.27 -12.74
C TYR A 287 7.70 18.19 -13.16
N GLN A 288 8.01 18.43 -14.43
CA GLN A 288 9.40 18.50 -14.90
C GLN A 288 10.04 19.85 -14.49
N GLN A 289 11.29 19.81 -14.03
CA GLN A 289 12.10 21.00 -13.74
C GLN A 289 12.93 21.40 -14.96
#